data_AF-A0A9J6BRX6-F1
#
_entry.id   AF-A0A9J6BRX6-F1
#
_cell.length_a   1.000
_cell.length_b   1.000
_cell.length_c   1.000
_cell.angle_alpha   90.00
_cell.angle_beta   90.00
_cell.angle_gamma   90.00
#
_symmetry.space_group_name_H-M   'P 1'
#
loop_
_entity.id
_entity.type
_entity.pdbx_description
1 polymer ?
#
loop_
_entity_poly.entity_id
_entity_poly.type
_entity_poly.pdbx_seq_one_letter_code
_entity_poly.pdbx_strand_id
1 'polypeptide(L)'
;MENFKVTTSRQLKPYTKCIPKIDKTTLRAILKASITFLENKGFSQDAYKASLKVAAANEISQEDFKIMFTCITLLIETILRSKNLNQLDMIDSLTELKFSTDCIEEFKKLLPQQQYLHDHFQEIKHLQPMEKFQYRINISLVENGQVPTIILLVQRRGQIEIINLSLKHFHRFRLALATILSEFHELESRKRN
;
A
#
# COMPACT_ATOMS: atom_id res chain seq x y z
N MET A 1 17.54 8.87 -15.06
CA MET A 1 17.04 8.60 -13.69
C MET A 1 16.32 9.86 -13.24
N GLU A 2 15.03 9.78 -12.91
CA GLU A 2 14.33 10.94 -12.35
C GLU A 2 14.94 11.30 -10.99
N ASN A 3 15.31 12.57 -10.84
CA ASN A 3 15.86 13.11 -9.59
C ASN A 3 14.81 12.97 -8.47
N PHE A 4 15.19 12.42 -7.31
CA PHE A 4 14.31 12.26 -6.14
C PHE A 4 13.49 13.52 -5.87
N LYS A 5 14.14 14.69 -5.90
CA LYS A 5 13.52 15.99 -5.67
C LYS A 5 12.37 16.27 -6.64
N VAL A 6 12.56 15.99 -7.92
CA VAL A 6 11.54 16.21 -8.97
C VAL A 6 10.35 15.26 -8.76
N THR A 7 10.62 13.98 -8.50
CA THR A 7 9.59 12.97 -8.27
C THR A 7 8.77 13.28 -7.02
N THR A 8 9.44 13.54 -5.91
CA THR A 8 8.85 13.85 -4.61
C THR A 8 8.02 15.13 -4.69
N SER A 9 8.56 16.19 -5.30
CA SER A 9 7.81 17.45 -5.51
C SER A 9 6.56 17.24 -6.36
N ARG A 10 6.66 16.50 -7.48
CA ARG A 10 5.51 16.23 -8.36
C ARG A 10 4.43 15.41 -7.65
N GLN A 11 4.82 14.35 -6.95
CA GLN A 11 3.87 13.44 -6.30
C GLN A 11 3.23 14.02 -5.05
N LEU A 12 3.98 14.84 -4.29
CA LEU A 12 3.51 15.36 -3.02
C LEU A 12 2.92 16.78 -3.09
N LYS A 13 3.00 17.43 -4.25
CA LYS A 13 2.35 18.74 -4.50
C LYS A 13 0.89 18.80 -4.05
N PRO A 14 0.03 17.79 -4.32
CA PRO A 14 -1.37 17.83 -3.89
C PRO A 14 -1.55 17.83 -2.37
N TYR A 15 -0.55 17.34 -1.63
CA TYR A 15 -0.59 17.16 -0.19
C TYR A 15 0.10 18.28 0.60
N THR A 16 0.65 19.29 -0.09
CA THR A 16 1.37 20.43 0.54
C THR A 16 0.57 21.18 1.61
N LYS A 17 -0.77 21.11 1.57
CA LYS A 17 -1.65 21.70 2.59
C LYS A 17 -1.73 20.88 3.89
N CYS A 18 -1.52 19.56 3.82
CA CYS A 18 -1.60 18.68 4.99
C CYS A 18 -0.22 18.42 5.60
N ILE A 19 0.86 18.45 4.81
CA ILE A 19 2.23 18.18 5.29
C ILE A 19 2.63 19.00 6.52
N PRO A 20 2.39 20.33 6.58
CA PRO A 20 2.78 21.14 7.75
C PRO A 20 2.01 20.79 9.03
N LYS A 21 0.87 20.10 8.91
CA LYS A 21 0.04 19.69 10.06
C LYS A 21 0.49 18.38 10.67
N ILE A 22 1.41 17.66 10.02
CA ILE A 22 1.89 16.36 10.49
C ILE A 22 2.88 16.61 11.63
N ASP A 23 2.48 16.24 12.84
CA ASP A 23 3.38 16.23 13.98
C ASP A 23 4.24 14.94 14.01
N LYS A 24 5.30 14.99 14.81
CA LYS A 24 6.27 13.90 14.99
C LYS A 24 5.63 12.58 15.44
N THR A 25 4.65 12.64 16.34
CA THR A 25 4.00 11.47 16.93
C THR A 25 3.10 10.80 15.92
N THR A 26 2.30 11.58 15.20
CA THR A 26 1.48 11.10 14.08
C THR A 26 2.34 10.50 12.98
N LEU A 27 3.43 11.17 12.59
CA LEU A 27 4.36 10.66 11.59
C LEU A 27 4.94 9.31 12.01
N ARG A 28 5.46 9.18 13.24
CA ARG A 28 6.01 7.91 13.75
C ARG A 28 5.00 6.77 13.69
N ALA A 29 3.75 7.05 14.03
CA ALA A 29 2.69 6.05 13.98
C ALA A 29 2.41 5.60 12.54
N ILE A 30 2.37 6.54 11.58
CA ILE A 30 2.18 6.24 10.15
C ILE A 30 3.38 5.49 9.57
N LEU A 31 4.61 5.94 9.89
CA LEU A 31 5.85 5.28 9.49
C LEU A 31 5.87 3.83 9.99
N LYS A 32 5.58 3.61 11.28
CA LYS A 32 5.52 2.27 11.88
C LYS A 32 4.50 1.39 11.16
N ALA A 33 3.28 1.89 10.94
CA ALA A 33 2.25 1.14 10.22
C ALA A 33 2.68 0.79 8.78
N SER A 34 3.32 1.74 8.09
CA SER A 34 3.81 1.55 6.72
C SER A 34 4.98 0.56 6.65
N ILE A 35 5.92 0.62 7.60
CA ILE A 35 7.05 -0.32 7.67
C ILE A 35 6.56 -1.72 8.03
N THR A 36 5.65 -1.84 9.01
CA THR A 36 5.03 -3.12 9.36
C THR A 36 4.29 -3.76 8.17
N PHE A 37 3.69 -2.94 7.29
CA PHE A 37 3.13 -3.42 6.02
C PHE A 37 4.21 -3.99 5.08
N LEU A 38 5.34 -3.29 4.97
CA LEU A 38 6.46 -3.70 4.13
C LEU A 38 7.15 -4.97 4.65
N GLU A 39 7.28 -5.12 5.96
CA GLU A 39 7.94 -6.28 6.56
C GLU A 39 7.04 -7.53 6.51
N ASN A 40 5.74 -7.38 6.79
CA ASN A 40 4.82 -8.51 6.89
C ASN A 40 4.13 -8.91 5.57
N LYS A 41 4.52 -8.30 4.44
CA LYS A 41 3.97 -8.60 3.10
C LYS A 41 2.44 -8.53 3.03
N GLY A 42 1.82 -7.66 3.83
CA GLY A 42 0.37 -7.59 3.93
C GLY A 42 -0.13 -6.44 4.81
N PHE A 43 -1.35 -5.99 4.52
CA PHE A 43 -2.02 -4.92 5.28
C PHE A 43 -2.38 -5.39 6.69
N SER A 44 -1.71 -4.79 7.68
CA SER A 44 -2.07 -4.96 9.09
C SER A 44 -3.16 -3.95 9.46
N GLN A 45 -4.39 -4.43 9.57
CA GLN A 45 -5.52 -3.62 10.02
C GLN A 45 -5.30 -3.07 11.43
N ASP A 46 -4.59 -3.81 12.29
CA ASP A 46 -4.28 -3.39 13.65
C ASP A 46 -3.26 -2.26 13.69
N ALA A 47 -2.20 -2.33 12.86
CA ALA A 47 -1.22 -1.26 12.74
C ALA A 47 -1.86 0.03 12.19
N TYR A 48 -2.75 -0.10 11.20
CA TYR A 48 -3.52 1.04 10.66
C TYR A 48 -4.48 1.64 11.71
N LYS A 49 -5.22 0.80 12.46
CA LYS A 49 -6.10 1.29 13.53
C LYS A 49 -5.31 1.96 14.65
N ALA A 50 -4.12 1.47 14.98
CA ALA A 50 -3.25 2.07 15.98
C ALA A 50 -2.78 3.46 15.54
N SER A 51 -2.34 3.63 14.28
CA SER A 51 -1.95 4.94 13.77
C SER A 51 -3.12 5.91 13.66
N LEU A 52 -4.30 5.43 13.28
CA LEU A 52 -5.53 6.22 13.28
C LEU A 52 -5.91 6.72 14.69
N LYS A 53 -5.75 5.88 15.73
CA LYS A 53 -6.00 6.29 17.13
C LYS A 53 -5.05 7.40 17.58
N VAL A 54 -3.78 7.32 17.20
CA VAL A 54 -2.79 8.37 17.50
C VAL A 54 -3.17 9.67 16.80
N ALA A 55 -3.54 9.60 15.52
CA ALA A 55 -3.99 10.77 14.77
C ALA A 55 -5.24 11.41 15.39
N ALA A 56 -6.22 10.61 15.81
CA ALA A 56 -7.43 11.09 16.48
C ALA A 56 -7.13 11.77 17.83
N ALA A 57 -6.14 11.27 18.58
CA ALA A 57 -5.69 11.89 19.83
C ALA A 57 -5.02 13.26 19.61
N ASN A 58 -4.49 13.50 18.41
CA ASN A 58 -3.94 14.77 17.95
C ASN A 58 -4.98 15.62 17.18
N GLU A 59 -6.28 15.33 17.38
CA GLU A 59 -7.39 16.08 16.76
C GLU A 59 -7.40 16.06 15.23
N ILE A 60 -6.76 15.06 14.61
CA ILE A 60 -6.75 14.89 13.16
C ILE A 60 -8.02 14.15 12.73
N SER A 61 -8.77 14.74 11.80
CA SER A 61 -9.96 14.11 11.24
C SER A 61 -9.60 12.81 10.49
N GLN A 62 -10.55 11.87 10.38
CA GLN A 62 -10.29 10.63 9.64
C GLN A 62 -9.94 10.89 8.17
N GLU A 63 -10.52 11.92 7.56
CA GLU A 63 -10.26 12.25 6.17
C GLU A 63 -8.86 12.85 6.00
N ASP A 64 -8.46 13.78 6.86
CA ASP A 64 -7.10 14.31 6.88
C ASP A 64 -6.07 13.20 7.15
N PHE A 65 -6.38 12.27 8.05
CA PHE A 65 -5.52 11.13 8.32
C PHE A 65 -5.29 10.26 7.08
N LYS A 66 -6.34 9.94 6.29
CA LYS A 66 -6.17 9.17 5.04
C LYS A 66 -5.24 9.89 4.06
N ILE A 67 -5.39 11.21 3.94
CA ILE A 67 -4.56 12.04 3.08
C ILE A 67 -3.11 12.01 3.57
N MET A 68 -2.88 12.21 4.88
CA MET A 68 -1.55 12.14 5.48
C MET A 68 -0.92 10.76 5.31
N PHE A 69 -1.67 9.69 5.59
CA PHE A 69 -1.22 8.31 5.44
C PHE A 69 -0.77 8.07 4.00
N THR A 70 -1.58 8.45 3.02
CA THR A 70 -1.26 8.34 1.60
C THR A 70 0.01 9.13 1.25
N CYS A 71 0.10 10.38 1.71
CA CYS A 71 1.27 11.25 1.49
C CYS A 71 2.56 10.61 2.03
N ILE A 72 2.54 10.11 3.27
CA ILE A 72 3.72 9.50 3.89
C ILE A 72 4.07 8.17 3.22
N THR A 73 3.09 7.33 2.89
CA THR A 73 3.37 6.06 2.18
C THR A 73 4.01 6.33 0.81
N LEU A 74 3.49 7.28 0.03
CA LEU A 74 4.10 7.67 -1.26
C LEU A 74 5.54 8.18 -1.10
N LEU A 75 5.80 8.96 -0.04
CA LEU A 75 7.14 9.43 0.26
C LEU A 75 8.09 8.28 0.62
N ILE A 76 7.67 7.35 1.49
CA ILE A 76 8.45 6.15 1.82
C ILE A 76 8.77 5.38 0.54
N GLU A 77 7.78 5.12 -0.31
CA GLU A 77 8.01 4.39 -1.56
C GLU A 77 9.00 5.12 -2.47
N THR A 78 8.95 6.45 -2.52
CA THR A 78 9.87 7.25 -3.33
C THR A 78 11.29 7.20 -2.77
N ILE A 79 11.43 7.25 -1.43
CA ILE A 79 12.71 7.03 -0.75
C ILE A 79 13.23 5.65 -1.10
N LEU A 80 12.45 4.59 -0.90
CA LEU A 80 12.88 3.22 -1.15
C LEU A 80 13.29 2.99 -2.62
N ARG A 81 12.60 3.60 -3.59
CA ARG A 81 12.94 3.45 -5.02
C ARG A 81 14.19 4.24 -5.44
N SER A 82 14.62 5.21 -4.65
CA SER A 82 15.72 6.10 -5.00
C SER A 82 17.05 5.44 -4.68
N LYS A 83 17.70 4.87 -5.70
CA LYS A 83 19.04 4.31 -5.59
C LYS A 83 20.02 5.42 -5.19
N ASN A 84 20.79 5.20 -4.14
CA ASN A 84 21.81 6.13 -3.63
C ASN A 84 21.23 7.50 -3.22
N LEU A 85 20.08 7.52 -2.56
CA LEU A 85 19.53 8.77 -2.02
C LEU A 85 20.50 9.38 -1.00
N ASN A 86 21.07 10.52 -1.37
CA ASN A 86 21.87 11.35 -0.49
C ASN A 86 20.99 11.97 0.59
N GLN A 87 21.47 11.94 1.84
CA GLN A 87 20.78 12.53 2.99
C GLN A 87 20.51 14.02 2.82
N LEU A 88 21.45 14.80 2.27
CA LEU A 88 21.28 16.24 2.00
C LEU A 88 20.15 16.48 1.00
N ASP A 89 20.13 15.75 -0.13
CA ASP A 89 19.07 15.89 -1.14
C ASP A 89 17.69 15.56 -0.56
N MET A 90 17.62 14.58 0.35
CA MET A 90 16.40 14.24 1.06
C MET A 90 15.98 15.36 2.00
N ILE A 91 16.89 15.89 2.82
CA ILE A 91 16.60 17.00 3.75
C ILE A 91 16.09 18.21 2.97
N ASP A 92 16.76 18.59 1.88
CA ASP A 92 16.40 19.75 1.06
C ASP A 92 15.00 19.58 0.48
N SER A 93 14.70 18.40 -0.07
CA SER A 93 13.38 18.10 -0.64
C SER A 93 12.27 18.12 0.40
N LEU A 94 12.51 17.56 1.59
CA LEU A 94 11.50 17.57 2.68
C LEU A 94 11.31 18.96 3.27
N THR A 95 12.36 19.77 3.32
CA THR A 95 12.31 21.16 3.78
C THR A 95 11.48 22.01 2.81
N GLU A 96 11.67 21.85 1.50
CA GLU A 96 10.84 22.53 0.49
C GLU A 96 9.36 22.16 0.57
N LEU A 97 9.07 20.91 0.94
CA LEU A 97 7.71 20.44 1.20
C LEU A 97 7.13 20.89 2.54
N LYS A 98 7.90 21.63 3.35
CA LYS A 98 7.52 22.17 4.67
C LYS A 98 7.30 21.10 5.74
N PHE A 99 8.03 19.99 5.69
CA PHE A 99 8.13 19.12 6.85
C PHE A 99 8.86 19.82 7.99
N SER A 100 8.43 19.59 9.23
CA SER A 100 9.18 20.08 10.40
C SER A 100 10.51 19.36 10.54
N THR A 101 11.48 20.01 11.18
CA THR A 101 12.80 19.43 11.47
C THR A 101 12.67 18.11 12.22
N ASP A 102 11.77 18.05 13.21
CA ASP A 102 11.42 16.84 13.94
C ASP A 102 10.94 15.69 13.05
N CYS A 103 10.15 15.99 12.03
CA CYS A 103 9.68 14.99 11.08
C CYS A 103 10.81 14.50 10.16
N ILE A 104 11.65 15.42 9.70
CA ILE A 104 12.80 15.10 8.84
C ILE A 104 13.76 14.13 9.57
N GLU A 105 13.99 14.33 10.87
CA GLU A 105 14.81 13.40 11.67
C GLU A 105 14.23 11.98 11.73
N GLU A 106 12.91 11.81 11.67
CA GLU A 106 12.30 10.47 11.60
C GLU A 106 12.52 9.82 10.24
N PHE A 107 12.47 10.57 9.14
CA PHE A 107 12.78 10.04 7.80
C PHE A 107 14.25 9.64 7.64
N LYS A 108 15.19 10.37 8.27
CA LYS A 108 16.62 10.02 8.25
C LYS A 108 16.88 8.61 8.77
N LYS A 109 16.10 8.16 9.76
CA LYS A 109 16.23 6.81 10.33
C LYS A 109 15.88 5.70 9.34
N LEU A 110 15.20 6.02 8.23
CA LEU A 110 14.90 5.06 7.17
C LEU A 110 16.08 4.81 6.24
N LEU A 111 17.01 5.77 6.09
CA LEU A 111 18.13 5.65 5.16
C LEU A 111 19.04 4.46 5.44
N PRO A 112 19.46 4.17 6.70
CA PRO A 112 20.26 2.98 7.00
C PRO A 112 19.56 1.66 6.67
N GLN A 113 18.23 1.65 6.72
CA GLN A 113 17.40 0.46 6.46
C GLN A 113 16.87 0.43 5.02
N GLN A 114 17.23 1.41 4.19
CA GLN A 114 16.62 1.63 2.89
C GLN A 114 16.77 0.41 1.97
N GLN A 115 17.95 -0.22 1.93
CA GLN A 115 18.18 -1.40 1.08
C GLN A 115 17.34 -2.59 1.55
N TYR A 116 17.34 -2.88 2.86
CA TYR A 116 16.54 -3.95 3.45
C TYR A 116 15.05 -3.77 3.16
N LEU A 117 14.53 -2.55 3.37
CA LEU A 117 13.14 -2.21 3.09
C LEU A 117 12.84 -2.18 1.59
N HIS A 118 13.81 -1.82 0.74
CA HIS A 118 13.68 -1.88 -0.71
C HIS A 118 13.45 -3.31 -1.19
N ASP A 119 14.23 -4.26 -0.69
CA ASP A 119 14.11 -5.66 -1.10
C ASP A 119 12.72 -6.22 -0.73
N HIS A 120 12.24 -5.93 0.49
CA HIS A 120 10.89 -6.28 0.92
C HIS A 120 9.80 -5.56 0.10
N PHE A 121 10.01 -4.27 -0.18
CA PHE A 121 9.11 -3.49 -1.03
C PHE A 121 9.02 -4.07 -2.44
N GLN A 122 10.14 -4.49 -3.05
CA GLN A 122 10.12 -5.14 -4.36
C GLN A 122 9.36 -6.46 -4.30
N GLU A 123 9.53 -7.27 -3.26
CA GLU A 123 8.77 -8.52 -3.12
C GLU A 123 7.25 -8.31 -3.02
N ILE A 124 6.81 -7.24 -2.35
CA ILE A 124 5.40 -6.87 -2.22
C ILE A 124 4.86 -6.25 -3.51
N LYS A 125 5.63 -5.33 -4.11
CA LYS A 125 5.20 -4.60 -5.30
C LYS A 125 5.28 -5.46 -6.56
N HIS A 126 6.15 -6.47 -6.56
CA HIS A 126 6.03 -7.66 -7.40
C HIS A 126 4.93 -8.59 -6.88
N LEU A 127 3.74 -8.05 -6.60
CA LEU A 127 2.51 -8.59 -7.18
C LEU A 127 2.72 -8.56 -8.71
N GLN A 128 3.55 -9.48 -9.20
CA GLN A 128 3.67 -9.79 -10.61
C GLN A 128 2.23 -9.93 -11.11
N PRO A 129 1.89 -9.34 -12.28
CA PRO A 129 0.62 -9.64 -12.91
C PRO A 129 0.48 -11.15 -12.91
N MET A 130 -0.67 -11.64 -12.45
CA MET A 130 -0.90 -13.08 -12.36
C MET A 130 -0.61 -13.66 -13.75
N GLU A 131 0.49 -14.41 -13.88
CA GLU A 131 1.04 -14.80 -15.19
C GLU A 131 0.03 -15.65 -15.95
N LYS A 132 -0.71 -16.46 -15.19
CA LYS A 132 -1.75 -17.33 -15.70
C LYS A 132 -2.81 -17.56 -14.62
N PHE A 133 -4.05 -17.27 -14.97
CA PHE A 133 -5.22 -17.67 -14.18
C PHE A 133 -5.97 -18.75 -14.97
N GLN A 134 -6.01 -19.96 -14.45
CA GLN A 134 -6.83 -21.04 -14.99
C GLN A 134 -7.86 -21.45 -13.94
N TYR A 135 -9.08 -21.68 -14.36
CA TYR A 135 -10.12 -22.19 -13.48
C TYR A 135 -10.69 -23.47 -14.06
N ARG A 136 -11.05 -24.41 -13.18
CA ARG A 136 -11.76 -25.63 -13.51
C ARG A 136 -12.92 -25.77 -12.55
N ILE A 137 -14.14 -25.83 -13.09
CA ILE A 137 -15.33 -26.10 -12.29
C ILE A 137 -15.55 -27.61 -12.31
N ASN A 138 -15.46 -28.23 -11.13
CA ASN A 138 -15.80 -29.63 -10.98
C ASN A 138 -17.26 -29.73 -10.52
N ILE A 139 -18.13 -30.06 -11.48
CA ILE A 139 -19.52 -30.38 -11.21
C ILE A 139 -19.61 -31.89 -11.06
N SER A 140 -19.60 -32.37 -9.82
CA SER A 140 -19.94 -33.76 -9.53
C SER A 140 -21.46 -33.91 -9.62
N LEU A 141 -21.95 -34.48 -10.72
CA LEU A 141 -23.33 -34.95 -10.82
C LEU A 141 -23.38 -36.34 -10.19
N VAL A 142 -23.82 -36.45 -8.94
CA VAL A 142 -24.19 -37.75 -8.39
C VAL A 142 -25.32 -37.64 -7.38
N GLU A 143 -26.19 -38.64 -7.43
CA GLU A 143 -27.47 -38.89 -6.74
C GLU A 143 -27.49 -38.72 -5.20
N ASN A 144 -26.38 -38.31 -4.57
CA ASN A 144 -26.18 -38.24 -3.11
C ASN A 144 -25.85 -36.82 -2.57
N GLY A 145 -26.15 -35.75 -3.31
CA GLY A 145 -26.14 -34.39 -2.75
C GLY A 145 -24.77 -33.75 -2.49
N GLN A 146 -23.71 -34.14 -3.22
CA GLN A 146 -22.43 -33.43 -3.13
C GLN A 146 -22.55 -32.00 -3.70
N VAL A 147 -22.06 -31.03 -2.92
CA VAL A 147 -22.07 -29.60 -3.28
C VAL A 147 -20.96 -29.32 -4.31
N PRO A 148 -21.24 -28.56 -5.40
CA PRO A 148 -20.24 -28.25 -6.41
C PRO A 148 -19.02 -27.54 -5.82
N THR A 149 -17.84 -27.90 -6.33
CA THR A 149 -16.56 -27.29 -5.93
C THR A 149 -15.87 -26.68 -7.14
N ILE A 150 -15.23 -25.53 -6.90
CA ILE A 150 -14.54 -24.76 -7.93
C ILE A 150 -13.06 -24.84 -7.60
N ILE A 151 -12.25 -25.30 -8.55
CA ILE A 151 -10.80 -25.37 -8.40
C ILE A 151 -10.19 -24.22 -9.20
N LEU A 152 -9.46 -23.35 -8.52
CA LEU A 152 -8.68 -22.29 -9.14
C LEU A 152 -7.21 -22.71 -9.19
N LEU A 153 -6.60 -22.61 -10.37
CA LEU A 153 -5.17 -22.73 -10.56
C LEU A 153 -4.60 -21.34 -10.82
N VAL A 154 -3.77 -20.89 -9.91
CA VAL A 154 -3.15 -19.57 -9.92
C VAL A 154 -1.65 -19.75 -10.09
N GLN A 155 -1.11 -19.25 -11.19
CA GLN A 155 0.35 -19.22 -11.37
C GLN A 155 0.90 -17.88 -10.87
N ARG A 156 1.80 -17.95 -9.90
CA ARG A 156 2.52 -16.82 -9.32
C ARG A 156 3.98 -17.20 -9.12
N ARG A 157 4.92 -16.38 -9.61
CA ARG A 157 6.37 -16.60 -9.43
C ARG A 157 6.85 -17.95 -9.99
N GLY A 158 6.28 -18.39 -11.11
CA GLY A 158 6.55 -19.72 -11.68
C GLY A 158 6.02 -20.91 -10.85
N GLN A 159 5.34 -20.65 -9.71
CA GLN A 159 4.70 -21.67 -8.88
C GLN A 159 3.20 -21.72 -9.18
N ILE A 160 2.64 -22.94 -9.20
CA ILE A 160 1.21 -23.16 -9.40
C ILE A 160 0.58 -23.43 -8.04
N GLU A 161 -0.29 -22.51 -7.61
CA GLU A 161 -1.14 -22.67 -6.43
C GLU A 161 -2.50 -23.21 -6.85
N ILE A 162 -3.00 -24.22 -6.14
CA ILE A 162 -4.32 -24.82 -6.36
C ILE A 162 -5.22 -24.45 -5.17
N ILE A 163 -6.32 -23.76 -5.45
CA ILE A 163 -7.28 -23.30 -4.43
C ILE A 163 -8.62 -23.99 -4.68
N ASN A 164 -9.10 -24.75 -3.70
CA ASN A 164 -10.42 -25.36 -3.73
C ASN A 164 -11.44 -24.46 -3.03
N LEU A 165 -12.41 -23.96 -3.80
CA LEU A 165 -13.48 -23.10 -3.31
C LEU A 165 -14.80 -23.86 -3.26
N SER A 166 -15.51 -23.71 -2.14
CA SER A 166 -16.94 -24.01 -2.09
C SER A 166 -17.73 -22.94 -2.86
N LEU A 167 -18.95 -23.27 -3.27
CA LEU A 167 -19.83 -22.32 -3.98
C LEU A 167 -20.05 -21.02 -3.18
N LYS A 168 -20.19 -21.11 -1.86
CA LYS A 168 -20.31 -19.94 -0.96
C LYS A 168 -19.08 -19.03 -1.01
N HIS A 169 -17.87 -19.62 -0.96
CA HIS A 169 -16.63 -18.85 -1.05
C HIS A 169 -16.46 -18.22 -2.42
N PHE A 170 -16.85 -18.93 -3.48
CA PHE A 170 -16.84 -18.37 -4.83
C PHE A 170 -17.79 -17.18 -5.00
N HIS A 171 -19.01 -17.24 -4.47
CA HIS A 171 -19.93 -16.10 -4.54
C HIS A 171 -19.42 -14.88 -3.77
N ARG A 172 -18.79 -15.08 -2.61
CA ARG A 172 -18.13 -14.01 -1.85
C ARG A 172 -16.99 -13.39 -2.64
N PHE A 173 -16.14 -14.23 -3.24
CA PHE A 173 -15.05 -13.78 -4.10
C PHE A 173 -15.56 -12.96 -5.29
N ARG A 174 -16.60 -13.44 -5.97
CA ARG A 174 -17.26 -12.74 -7.08
C ARG A 174 -17.76 -11.35 -6.67
N LEU A 175 -18.41 -11.26 -5.51
CA LEU A 175 -18.90 -9.99 -5.00
C LEU A 175 -17.75 -9.01 -4.71
N ALA A 176 -16.69 -9.48 -4.02
CA ALA A 176 -15.53 -8.66 -3.72
C ALA A 176 -14.86 -8.12 -4.99
N LEU A 177 -14.69 -8.95 -6.02
CA LEU A 177 -14.16 -8.51 -7.31
C LEU A 177 -15.05 -7.46 -7.97
N ALA A 178 -16.37 -7.64 -7.96
CA ALA A 178 -17.31 -6.68 -8.53
C ALA A 178 -17.23 -5.31 -7.82
N THR A 179 -17.13 -5.31 -6.48
CA THR A 179 -16.94 -4.09 -5.68
C THR A 179 -15.65 -3.37 -6.06
N ILE A 180 -14.53 -4.09 -6.10
CA ILE A 180 -13.23 -3.53 -6.49
C ILE A 180 -13.31 -2.92 -7.89
N LEU A 181 -13.88 -3.65 -8.87
CA LEU A 181 -14.02 -3.14 -10.23
C LEU A 181 -14.87 -1.86 -10.31
N SER A 182 -15.94 -1.78 -9.51
CA SER A 182 -16.78 -0.58 -9.42
C SER A 182 -15.99 0.62 -8.87
N GLU A 183 -15.24 0.42 -7.77
CA GLU A 183 -14.41 1.47 -7.18
C GLU A 183 -13.30 1.94 -8.15
N PHE A 184 -12.67 1.00 -8.87
CA PHE A 184 -11.70 1.34 -9.91
C PHE A 184 -12.33 2.20 -11.02
N HIS A 185 -13.52 1.83 -11.47
CA HIS A 185 -14.23 2.58 -12.51
C HIS A 185 -14.58 4.00 -12.04
N GLU A 186 -15.05 4.16 -10.79
CA GLU A 186 -15.28 5.47 -10.20
C GLU A 186 -13.99 6.31 -10.14
N LEU A 187 -12.88 5.72 -9.70
CA LEU A 187 -11.59 6.40 -9.64
C LEU A 187 -11.10 6.84 -11.02
N GLU A 188 -11.30 6.02 -12.06
CA GLU A 188 -10.97 6.38 -13.44
C GLU A 188 -11.85 7.50 -13.99
N SER A 189 -13.16 7.45 -13.70
CA SER A 189 -14.10 8.49 -14.14
C SER A 189 -13.77 9.86 -13.55
N ARG A 190 -13.32 9.91 -12.29
CA ARG A 190 -12.89 11.15 -11.60
C ARG A 190 -11.58 11.74 -12.15
N LYS A 191 -10.75 10.96 -12.85
CA LYS A 191 -9.51 11.44 -13.50
C LYS A 191 -9.72 11.99 -14.91
N ARG A 192 -10.87 11.71 -15.54
CA ARG A 192 -11.19 12.18 -16.90
C ARG A 192 -11.95 13.51 -16.93
N ASN A 193 -12.45 13.98 -15.78
CA ASN A 193 -13.05 15.30 -15.59
C ASN A 193 -12.07 16.22 -14.86
#